data_AF-A0A527YQV1-F1
#
_entry.id   AF-A0A527YQV1-F1
#
_cell.length_a   1.000
_cell.length_b   1.000
_cell.length_c   1.000
_cell.angle_alpha   90.00
_cell.angle_beta   90.00
_cell.angle_gamma   90.00
#
_symmetry.space_group_name_H-M   'P 1'
#
loop_
_entity.id
_entity.type
_entity.pdbx_description
1 polymer ?
#
loop_
_entity_poly.entity_id
_entity_poly.type
_entity_poly.pdbx_seq_one_letter_code
_entity_poly.pdbx_strand_id
1 'polypeptide(L)' 'IVDDPLRPGEIAGIDPFLTPQGTLRTTPADLELGSPEQSGLDGFFAARMRRAGQR' A
#
# COMPACT_ATOMS: atom_id res chain seq x y z
N ILE A 1 -1.09 -8.94 18.92
CA ILE A 1 -1.04 -8.68 17.46
C ILE A 1 0.44 -8.67 17.08
N VAL A 2 0.80 -9.23 15.93
CA VAL A 2 2.18 -9.23 15.41
C VAL A 2 2.18 -8.60 14.01
N ASP A 3 3.31 -7.98 13.66
CA ASP A 3 3.53 -7.43 12.33
C ASP A 3 3.50 -8.55 11.27
N ASP A 4 2.92 -8.25 10.11
CA ASP A 4 2.77 -9.18 8.98
C ASP A 4 2.94 -8.41 7.66
N PRO A 5 4.18 -7.97 7.36
CA PRO A 5 4.45 -7.06 6.25
C PRO A 5 4.08 -7.69 4.90
N LEU A 6 3.61 -6.85 3.98
CA LEU A 6 3.37 -7.24 2.59
C LEU A 6 4.70 -7.37 1.84
N ARG A 7 4.76 -8.33 0.91
CA ARG A 7 5.92 -8.54 0.04
C ARG A 7 5.63 -8.03 -1.38
N PRO A 8 6.67 -7.61 -2.14
CA PRO A 8 6.51 -7.30 -3.56
C PRO A 8 5.88 -8.49 -4.32
N GLY A 9 4.93 -8.20 -5.20
CA GLY A 9 4.19 -9.18 -6.00
C GLY A 9 3.14 -9.98 -5.23
N GLU A 10 2.95 -9.75 -3.93
CA GLU A 10 1.94 -10.45 -3.13
C GLU A 10 0.52 -10.03 -3.50
N ILE A 11 0.32 -8.76 -3.84
CA ILE A 11 -0.95 -8.21 -4.33
C ILE A 11 -0.67 -7.47 -5.63
N ALA A 12 -1.48 -7.70 -6.66
CA ALA A 12 -1.30 -7.04 -7.94
C ALA A 12 -1.47 -5.51 -7.81
N GLY A 13 -0.55 -4.76 -8.39
CA GLY A 13 -0.66 -3.31 -8.54
C GLY A 13 -0.27 -2.46 -7.32
N ILE A 14 0.12 -3.07 -6.19
CA ILE A 14 0.47 -2.31 -4.97
C ILE A 14 1.96 -2.03 -4.82
N ASP A 15 2.83 -2.73 -5.55
CA ASP A 15 4.29 -2.66 -5.40
C ASP A 15 4.84 -1.22 -5.44
N PRO A 16 4.35 -0.31 -6.32
CA PRO A 16 4.81 1.08 -6.33
C PRO A 16 4.51 1.85 -5.03
N PHE A 17 3.55 1.39 -4.22
CA PHE A 17 3.08 2.05 -3.01
C PHE A 17 3.60 1.36 -1.73
N LEU A 18 4.41 0.30 -1.87
CA LEU A 18 5.03 -0.37 -0.74
C LEU A 18 6.18 0.47 -0.16
N THR A 19 6.16 0.64 1.15
CA THR A 19 7.31 1.15 1.90
C THR A 19 8.36 0.06 2.08
N PRO A 20 9.63 0.41 2.43
CA PRO A 20 10.64 -0.58 2.77
C PRO A 20 10.26 -1.50 3.95
N GLN A 21 9.28 -1.10 4.77
CA GLN A 21 8.77 -1.87 5.91
C GLN A 21 7.62 -2.82 5.53
N GLY A 22 7.18 -2.85 4.26
CA GLY A 22 6.07 -3.71 3.83
C GLY A 22 4.69 -3.18 4.24
N THR A 23 4.58 -1.88 4.49
CA THR A 23 3.30 -1.17 4.65
C THR A 23 2.93 -0.45 3.36
N LEU A 24 1.66 -0.08 3.21
CA LEU A 24 1.17 0.69 2.07
C LEU A 24 1.08 2.17 2.43
N ARG A 25 1.57 3.00 1.52
CA ARG A 25 1.37 4.45 1.56
C ARG A 25 1.06 4.96 0.16
N THR A 26 -0.06 5.65 0.03
CA THR A 26 -0.41 6.39 -1.17
C THR A 26 -0.44 7.89 -0.89
N THR A 27 -0.28 8.69 -1.93
CA THR A 27 -0.42 10.14 -1.93
C THR A 27 -1.30 10.59 -3.10
N PRO A 28 -1.90 11.79 -3.03
CA PRO A 28 -2.60 12.40 -4.15
C PRO A 28 -1.80 12.50 -5.46
N ALA A 29 -0.47 12.44 -5.40
CA ALA A 29 0.38 12.52 -6.59
C ALA A 29 0.71 11.16 -7.22
N ASP A 30 0.25 10.05 -6.64
CA ASP A 30 0.75 8.71 -6.99
C ASP A 30 0.10 8.07 -8.23
N LEU A 31 -0.93 8.71 -8.80
CA LEU A 31 -1.58 8.26 -10.03
C LEU A 31 -1.58 9.38 -11.08
N GLU A 32 -0.76 9.20 -12.12
CA GLU A 32 -0.71 10.09 -13.28
C GLU A 32 -1.41 9.43 -14.47
N LEU A 33 -2.48 10.06 -14.96
CA LEU A 33 -3.29 9.61 -16.10
C LEU A 33 -3.24 10.59 -17.30
N GLY A 34 -2.36 11.58 -17.26
CA GLY A 34 -2.04 12.47 -18.38
C GLY A 34 -2.78 13.81 -18.34
N SER A 35 -3.96 13.90 -17.73
CA SER A 35 -4.65 15.17 -17.45
C SER A 35 -4.87 15.33 -15.95
N PRO A 36 -4.68 16.54 -15.38
CA PRO A 36 -4.85 16.77 -13.94
C PRO A 36 -6.23 16.40 -13.40
N GLU A 37 -7.27 16.50 -14.21
CA GLU A 37 -8.66 16.19 -13.82
C GLU A 37 -8.92 14.67 -13.76
N GLN A 38 -8.09 13.87 -14.44
CA GLN A 38 -8.16 12.42 -14.46
C GLN A 38 -7.13 11.78 -13.52
N SER A 39 -6.04 12.49 -13.21
CA SER A 39 -5.00 12.08 -12.27
C SER A 39 -5.45 12.20 -10.81
N GLY A 40 -4.70 11.54 -9.93
CA GLY A 40 -4.88 11.60 -8.49
C GLY A 40 -5.33 10.27 -7.87
N LEU A 41 -4.80 9.99 -6.68
CA LEU A 41 -5.13 8.82 -5.88
C LEU A 41 -5.48 9.25 -4.45
N ASP A 42 -6.45 8.59 -3.81
CA ASP A 42 -6.70 8.87 -2.40
C ASP A 42 -5.45 8.59 -1.56
N GLY A 43 -5.03 9.58 -0.77
CA GLY A 43 -3.89 9.44 0.13
C GLY A 43 -4.27 8.68 1.39
N PHE A 44 -3.62 7.54 1.64
CA PHE A 44 -3.82 6.76 2.86
C PHE A 44 -2.56 6.02 3.29
N PHE A 45 -2.63 5.46 4.50
CA PHE A 45 -1.65 4.54 5.04
C PHE A 45 -2.35 3.27 5.53
N ALA A 46 -1.78 2.10 5.23
CA ALA A 46 -2.29 0.82 5.69
C ALA A 46 -1.15 -0.13 6.08
N ALA A 47 -1.38 -0.94 7.11
CA ALA A 47 -0.46 -2.00 7.54
C ALA A 47 -1.25 -3.28 7.80
N ARG A 48 -0.68 -4.42 7.42
CA ARG A 48 -1.25 -5.73 7.73
C ARG A 48 -0.71 -6.24 9.06
N MET A 49 -1.62 -6.77 9.86
CA MET A 49 -1.35 -7.23 11.21
C MET A 49 -2.00 -8.59 11.39
N ARG A 50 -1.32 -9.51 12.09
CA ARG A 50 -1.86 -10.83 12.42
C ARG A 50 -2.12 -10.96 13.92
N ARG A 51 -3.20 -11.66 14.30
CA ARG A 51 -3.42 -11.97 15.71
C ARG A 51 -2.33 -12.91 16.22
N ALA A 52 -1.74 -12.59 17.37
CA ALA A 52 -0.79 -13.49 18.02
C ALA A 52 -1.57 -14.72 18.53
N GLY A 53 -1.11 -15.93 18.17
CA GLY A 53 -1.68 -17.17 18.70
C GLY A 53 -2.85 -17.79 17.94
N GLN A 54 -3.23 -17.30 16.75
CA GLN A 54 -4.08 -18.10 15.85
C GLN A 54 -3.18 -19.04 15.04
N ARG A 55 -3.35 -20.34 15.32
CA ARG A 55 -2.73 -21.45 14.60
C ARG A 55 -3.57 -21.82 13.39
#